data_AF-A0A7C1GHS9-F1
#
_entry.id   AF-A0A7C1GHS9-F1
#
_cell.length_a   1.000
_cell.length_b   1.000
_cell.length_c   1.000
_cell.angle_alpha   90.00
_cell.angle_beta   90.00
_cell.angle_gamma   90.00
#
_symmetry.space_group_name_H-M   'P 1'
#
loop_
_entity.id
_entity.type
_entity.pdbx_description
1 polymer ?
#
loop_
_entity_poly.entity_id
_entity_poly.type
_entity_poly.pdbx_seq_one_letter_code
_entity_poly.pdbx_strand_id
1 'polypeptide(L)' 'PSRWYEPLTKGPYANSVVEKSKMQEAIKEYYKTIGWDENGIPLSKELKRLGLEDVDKKLEQIRQSLK' A
#
# COMPACT_ATOMS: atom_id res chain seq x y z
N PRO A 1 -5.93 5.90 9.36
CA PRO A 1 -5.97 6.73 10.60
C PRO A 1 -6.13 5.84 11.83
N SER A 2 -5.59 6.22 13.00
CA SER A 2 -5.68 5.39 14.23
C SER A 2 -7.11 5.08 14.63
N ARG A 3 -8.03 6.04 14.45
CA ARG A 3 -9.48 5.93 14.73
C ARG A 3 -10.16 4.71 14.08
N TRP A 4 -9.65 4.18 12.97
CA TRP A 4 -10.26 3.03 12.28
C TRP A 4 -10.13 1.74 13.09
N TYR A 5 -9.18 1.71 14.02
CA TYR A 5 -8.88 0.56 14.87
C TYR A 5 -9.45 0.73 16.28
N GLU A 6 -10.35 1.69 16.46
CA GLU A 6 -11.17 1.85 17.66
C GLU A 6 -12.59 1.33 17.36
N PRO A 7 -13.24 0.67 18.32
CA PRO A 7 -14.58 0.12 18.11
C PRO A 7 -15.62 1.23 17.92
N LEU A 8 -16.61 0.97 17.06
CA LEU A 8 -17.75 1.87 16.89
C LEU A 8 -18.59 1.94 18.17
N THR A 9 -18.98 3.15 18.57
CA THR A 9 -19.67 3.37 19.85
C THR A 9 -21.18 3.13 19.79
N LYS A 10 -21.81 3.23 18.60
CA LYS A 10 -23.27 3.14 18.42
C LYS A 10 -23.64 2.54 17.06
N GLY A 11 -24.91 2.11 16.92
CA GLY A 11 -25.49 1.60 15.67
C GLY A 11 -25.40 0.07 15.53
N PRO A 12 -25.88 -0.49 14.40
CA PRO A 12 -25.96 -1.94 14.18
C PRO A 12 -24.59 -2.63 14.15
N TYR A 13 -23.52 -1.88 13.90
CA TYR A 13 -22.14 -2.37 13.93
C TYR A 13 -21.36 -1.90 15.17
N ALA A 14 -22.05 -1.51 16.25
CA ALA A 14 -21.38 -1.16 17.52
C ALA A 14 -20.40 -2.27 17.96
N ASN A 15 -19.29 -1.87 18.57
CA ASN A 15 -18.15 -2.72 18.94
C ASN A 15 -17.36 -3.35 17.78
N SER A 16 -17.78 -3.17 16.54
CA SER A 16 -17.02 -3.62 15.38
C SER A 16 -15.79 -2.72 15.18
N VAL A 17 -14.67 -3.35 14.80
CA VAL A 17 -13.38 -2.69 14.57
C VAL A 17 -12.70 -3.29 13.35
N VAL A 18 -11.95 -2.48 12.63
CA VAL A 18 -11.09 -2.98 11.54
C VAL A 18 -9.91 -3.72 12.17
N GLU A 19 -9.62 -4.92 11.70
CA GLU A 19 -8.43 -5.65 12.15
C GLU A 19 -7.18 -5.14 11.41
N LYS A 20 -6.16 -4.71 12.17
CA LYS A 20 -4.93 -4.15 11.59
C LYS A 20 -4.22 -5.12 10.64
N SER A 21 -4.11 -6.39 11.04
CA SER A 21 -3.53 -7.49 10.24
C SER A 21 -4.21 -7.62 8.88
N LYS A 22 -5.54 -7.80 8.87
CA LYS A 22 -6.34 -7.93 7.64
C LYS A 22 -6.22 -6.71 6.73
N MET A 23 -6.15 -5.51 7.31
CA MET A 23 -5.91 -4.29 6.53
C MET A 23 -4.52 -4.31 5.88
N GLN A 24 -3.47 -4.73 6.60
CA GLN A 24 -2.13 -4.84 6.05
C GLN A 24 -2.04 -5.90 4.94
N GLU A 25 -2.72 -7.04 5.11
CA GLU A 25 -2.81 -8.08 4.09
C GLU A 25 -3.49 -7.56 2.81
N ALA A 26 -4.62 -6.87 2.95
CA ALA A 26 -5.33 -6.26 1.83
C ALA A 26 -4.48 -5.21 1.08
N ILE A 27 -3.69 -4.41 1.81
CA ILE A 27 -2.76 -3.44 1.20
C ILE A 27 -1.68 -4.16 0.38
N LYS A 28 -1.08 -5.23 0.93
CA LYS A 28 -0.05 -6.02 0.23
C LYS A 28 -0.60 -6.68 -1.04
N GLU A 29 -1.80 -7.25 -0.95
CA GLU A 29 -2.48 -7.85 -2.11
C GLU A 29 -2.79 -6.80 -3.19
N TYR A 30 -3.26 -5.62 -2.78
CA TYR A 30 -3.50 -4.51 -3.69
C TYR A 30 -2.23 -4.11 -4.42
N TYR A 31 -1.13 -3.85 -3.69
CA TYR A 31 0.16 -3.50 -4.29
C TYR A 31 0.65 -4.55 -5.28
N LYS A 32 0.62 -5.83 -4.89
CA LYS A 32 1.02 -6.92 -5.79
C LYS A 32 0.19 -6.92 -7.08
N THR A 33 -1.11 -6.69 -6.97
CA THR A 33 -2.04 -6.71 -8.12
C THR A 33 -1.74 -5.61 -9.13
N ILE A 34 -1.38 -4.41 -8.64
CA ILE A 34 -1.06 -3.26 -9.51
C ILE A 34 0.43 -3.19 -9.87
N GLY A 35 1.23 -4.18 -9.48
CA GLY A 35 2.66 -4.25 -9.76
C GLY A 35 3.51 -3.25 -8.97
N TRP A 36 3.18 -3.06 -7.70
CA TRP A 36 3.95 -2.31 -6.71
C TRP A 36 4.61 -3.30 -5.75
N ASP A 37 5.71 -2.88 -5.11
CA ASP A 37 6.37 -3.65 -4.06
C ASP A 37 5.70 -3.46 -2.69
N GLU A 38 6.21 -4.17 -1.68
CA GLU A 38 5.68 -4.13 -0.32
C GLU A 38 5.84 -2.77 0.39
N ASN A 39 6.72 -1.90 -0.11
CA ASN A 39 6.92 -0.55 0.40
C ASN A 39 5.98 0.47 -0.26
N GLY A 40 5.13 0.01 -1.19
CA GLY A 40 4.25 0.88 -1.96
C GLY A 40 4.98 1.64 -3.07
N ILE A 41 6.10 1.11 -3.57
CA ILE A 41 6.84 1.68 -4.68
C ILE A 41 6.48 0.90 -5.96
N PRO A 42 6.05 1.58 -7.04
CA PRO A 42 5.81 0.92 -8.31
C PRO A 42 7.06 0.18 -8.81
N LEU A 43 6.89 -1.04 -9.33
CA LEU A 43 8.00 -1.80 -9.90
C LEU A 43 8.49 -1.15 -11.20
N SER A 44 9.81 -1.19 -11.44
CA SER A 44 10.42 -0.65 -12.68
C SER A 44 9.80 -1.22 -13.95
N LYS A 45 9.40 -2.50 -13.93
CA LYS A 45 8.71 -3.14 -15.07
C LYS A 45 7.39 -2.44 -15.42
N GLU A 46 6.61 -2.01 -14.43
CA GLU A 46 5.31 -1.39 -14.67
C GLU A 46 5.47 0.05 -15.14
N LEU A 47 6.42 0.78 -14.56
CA LEU A 47 6.73 2.15 -15.01
C LEU A 47 7.20 2.17 -16.46
N LYS A 48 8.09 1.25 -16.86
CA LYS A 48 8.53 1.10 -18.25
C LYS A 48 7.39 0.69 -19.18
N ARG A 49 6.52 -0.24 -18.75
CA ARG A 49 5.33 -0.62 -19.53
C ARG A 49 4.40 0.57 -19.78
N LEU A 50 4.33 1.52 -18.84
CA LEU A 50 3.53 2.74 -18.93
C LEU A 50 4.26 3.92 -19.61
N GLY A 51 5.53 3.77 -20.01
CA GLY A 51 6.31 4.86 -20.60
C GLY A 51 6.71 5.96 -19.61
N LEU A 52 6.92 5.58 -18.34
CA LEU A 52 7.28 6.48 -17.23
C LEU A 52 8.74 6.27 -16.78
N GLU A 53 9.67 6.17 -17.73
CA GLU A 53 11.09 5.91 -17.46
C GLU A 53 11.78 7.03 -16.69
N ASP A 54 11.32 8.27 -16.84
CA ASP A 54 11.83 9.41 -16.08
C ASP A 54 11.47 9.32 -14.59
N VAL A 55 10.26 8.83 -14.28
CA VAL A 55 9.82 8.52 -12.92
C VAL A 55 10.61 7.35 -12.36
N ASP A 56 10.81 6.28 -13.14
CA ASP A 56 11.59 5.11 -12.72
C ASP A 56 13.02 5.50 -12.29
N LYS A 57 13.69 6.37 -13.08
CA LYS A 57 15.03 6.88 -12.76
C LYS A 57 15.06 7.67 -11.44
N LYS A 58 14.02 8.44 -11.13
CA LYS A 58 13.94 9.18 -9.85
C LYS A 58 13.70 8.22 -8.68
N LEU A 59 12.86 7.21 -8.87
CA LEU A 59 12.53 6.24 -7.83
C LEU A 59 13.70 5.29 -7.49
N GLU A 60 14.67 5.11 -8.38
CA GLU A 60 15.89 4.34 -8.08
C GLU A 60 16.62 4.85 -6.83
N GLN A 61 16.66 6.17 -6.62
CA GLN A 61 17.29 6.76 -5.42
C GLN A 61 16.58 6.30 -4.13
N ILE A 62 15.24 6.23 -4.18
CA ILE A 62 14.43 5.77 -3.04
C ILE A 62 14.64 4.28 -2.81
N ARG A 63 14.63 3.47 -3.87
CA ARG A 63 14.89 2.02 -3.77
C ARG A 63 16.27 1.70 -3.19
N GLN A 64 17.29 2.50 -3.53
CA GLN A 64 18.64 2.35 -2.97
C GLN A 64 18.71 2.73 -1.49
N SER A 65 17.92 3.72 -1.05
CA SER A 65 17.88 4.15 0.36
C SER A 65 17.14 3.17 1.29
N LEU A 66 16.35 2.25 0.72
CA LEU A 66 15.58 1.23 1.44
C LEU A 66 16.32 -0.12 1.52
N LYS A 67 17.44 -0.27 0.82
CA LYS A 67 18.36 -1.40 0.94
C LYS A 67 19.32 -1.20 2.10
#